data_AF-A0A7T4YH60-F1
#
_entry.id   AF-A0A7T4YH60-F1
#
_cell.length_a   1.000
_cell.length_b   1.000
_cell.length_c   1.000
_cell.angle_alpha   90.00
_cell.angle_beta   90.00
_cell.angle_gamma   90.00
#
_symmetry.space_group_name_H-M   'P 1'
#
loop_
_entity.id
_entity.type
_entity.pdbx_description
1 polymer ?
#
loop_
_entity_poly.entity_id
_entity_poly.type
_entity_poly.pdbx_seq_one_letter_code
_entity_poly.pdbx_strand_id
1 'polypeptide(L)'
;MKCIIHIDGGARGNPGPAGAGVTITDAATKKPVHEAGYWLGTMTNNSAEYNGLLLCLQIAGEIGATDLLIHSDSQLMVRQINGEYKVKSADLKPLYTKALSLVHKFKNWELVHVRRAQNKRADELANMAMDAQNDVHVTGQNVSAGGTGSSGGAGGGGGLFEQSDRAGGAEAGDGKSLGANGFGVRFTTNDCQNGCKKGREFVFGDKTPGGCCVHAAATALSANPMKWEAGHSGDDMICNQCWQTIEVRKK
;
A
#
# COMPACT_ATOMS: atom_id res chain seq x y z
N MET A 1 -1.12 22.10 -11.25
CA MET A 1 -2.55 21.71 -11.38
C MET A 1 -3.21 21.80 -10.01
N LYS A 2 -4.49 22.22 -9.91
CA LYS A 2 -5.25 22.19 -8.64
C LYS A 2 -6.06 20.90 -8.53
N CYS A 3 -5.96 20.21 -7.39
CA CYS A 3 -6.64 18.95 -7.14
C CYS A 3 -7.59 19.05 -5.93
N ILE A 4 -8.76 18.43 -6.06
CA ILE A 4 -9.68 18.16 -4.94
C ILE A 4 -9.50 16.68 -4.58
N ILE A 5 -9.14 16.42 -3.34
CA ILE A 5 -8.72 15.11 -2.88
C ILE A 5 -9.60 14.69 -1.70
N HIS A 6 -10.05 13.45 -1.69
CA HIS A 6 -10.69 12.84 -0.51
C HIS A 6 -9.88 11.64 -0.07
N ILE A 7 -9.61 11.55 1.23
CA ILE A 7 -8.87 10.45 1.85
C ILE A 7 -9.64 9.89 3.02
N ASP A 8 -9.56 8.59 3.21
CA ASP A 8 -10.01 7.91 4.42
C ASP A 8 -9.03 6.79 4.75
N GLY A 9 -8.76 6.56 6.03
CA GLY A 9 -7.93 5.47 6.52
C GLY A 9 -8.64 4.74 7.65
N GLY A 10 -8.62 3.42 7.62
CA GLY A 10 -9.34 2.59 8.57
C GLY A 10 -8.56 1.36 8.99
N ALA A 11 -8.91 0.82 10.17
CA ALA A 11 -8.47 -0.49 10.63
C ALA A 11 -9.63 -1.30 11.22
N ARG A 12 -9.69 -2.61 10.90
CA ARG A 12 -10.59 -3.60 11.48
C ARG A 12 -10.04 -4.08 12.82
N GLY A 13 -10.24 -3.27 13.85
CA GLY A 13 -9.60 -3.44 15.17
C GLY A 13 -8.53 -2.37 15.41
N ASN A 14 -7.96 -2.34 16.61
CA ASN A 14 -7.00 -1.29 16.99
C ASN A 14 -5.88 -1.85 17.90
N PRO A 15 -4.81 -2.45 17.33
CA PRO A 15 -4.50 -2.56 15.90
C PRO A 15 -5.24 -3.71 15.19
N GLY A 16 -5.33 -3.65 13.85
CA GLY A 16 -5.94 -4.68 13.01
C GLY A 16 -5.66 -4.49 11.52
N PRO A 17 -6.19 -5.37 10.63
CA PRO A 17 -6.19 -5.21 9.17
C PRO A 17 -6.59 -3.78 8.77
N ALA A 18 -5.77 -3.10 8.00
CA ALA A 18 -5.90 -1.68 7.73
C ALA A 18 -5.79 -1.35 6.24
N GLY A 19 -6.50 -0.31 5.84
CA GLY A 19 -6.50 0.18 4.46
C GLY A 19 -6.74 1.68 4.40
N ALA A 20 -6.43 2.26 3.25
CA ALA A 20 -6.72 3.66 2.96
C ALA A 20 -7.34 3.82 1.58
N GLY A 21 -8.28 4.74 1.44
CA GLY A 21 -8.88 5.13 0.17
C GLY A 21 -8.45 6.53 -0.22
N VAL A 22 -8.14 6.72 -1.51
CA VAL A 22 -7.73 8.00 -2.07
C VAL A 22 -8.49 8.24 -3.37
N THR A 23 -9.13 9.41 -3.46
CA THR A 23 -9.71 9.92 -4.72
C THR A 23 -9.13 11.29 -5.03
N ILE A 24 -8.73 11.52 -6.28
CA ILE A 24 -8.17 12.78 -6.75
C ILE A 24 -8.93 13.21 -7.99
N THR A 25 -9.46 14.44 -7.95
CA THR A 25 -10.19 15.06 -9.06
C THR A 25 -9.48 16.35 -9.46
N ASP A 26 -9.29 16.58 -10.76
CA ASP A 26 -8.80 17.85 -11.26
C ASP A 26 -9.87 18.93 -11.04
N ALA A 27 -9.50 20.02 -10.35
CA ALA A 27 -10.45 21.04 -9.94
C ALA A 27 -11.03 21.85 -11.12
N ALA A 28 -10.29 21.96 -12.22
CA ALA A 28 -10.69 22.70 -13.41
C ALA A 28 -11.56 21.84 -14.33
N THR A 29 -11.16 20.61 -14.61
CA THR A 29 -11.88 19.72 -15.55
C THR A 29 -12.98 18.89 -14.90
N LYS A 30 -12.96 18.78 -13.56
CA LYS A 30 -13.83 17.90 -12.76
C LYS A 30 -13.71 16.41 -13.10
N LYS A 31 -12.64 16.02 -13.81
CA LYS A 31 -12.40 14.62 -14.16
C LYS A 31 -11.65 13.91 -13.04
N PRO A 32 -11.99 12.64 -12.74
CA PRO A 32 -11.18 11.83 -11.84
C PRO A 32 -9.81 11.60 -12.46
N VAL A 33 -8.77 11.86 -11.68
CA VAL A 33 -7.36 11.65 -12.04
C VAL A 33 -6.84 10.36 -11.41
N HIS A 34 -7.30 10.05 -10.18
CA HIS A 34 -6.90 8.86 -9.44
C HIS A 34 -8.01 8.40 -8.52
N GLU A 35 -8.26 7.09 -8.47
CA GLU A 35 -9.15 6.46 -7.49
C GLU A 35 -8.60 5.07 -7.15
N ALA A 36 -8.19 4.88 -5.89
CA ALA A 36 -7.69 3.59 -5.43
C ALA A 36 -7.88 3.40 -3.91
N GLY A 37 -8.02 2.13 -3.53
CA GLY A 37 -7.85 1.63 -2.17
C GLY A 37 -6.47 0.98 -2.04
N TYR A 38 -5.85 1.15 -0.88
CA TYR A 38 -4.51 0.66 -0.56
C TYR A 38 -4.54 -0.22 0.67
N TRP A 39 -3.93 -1.39 0.57
CA TRP A 39 -3.78 -2.29 1.72
C TRP A 39 -2.56 -1.89 2.54
N LEU A 40 -2.75 -1.66 3.83
CA LEU A 40 -1.70 -1.13 4.71
C LEU A 40 -1.14 -2.18 5.68
N GLY A 41 -1.63 -3.42 5.63
CA GLY A 41 -1.25 -4.46 6.59
C GLY A 41 -1.96 -4.28 7.92
N THR A 42 -1.25 -4.46 9.04
CA THR A 42 -1.84 -4.37 10.39
C THR A 42 -1.34 -3.11 11.10
N MET A 43 -2.24 -2.19 11.45
CA MET A 43 -1.91 -0.98 12.21
C MET A 43 -3.10 -0.44 13.00
N THR A 44 -2.89 0.65 13.74
CA THR A 44 -3.96 1.37 14.45
C THR A 44 -4.79 2.20 13.46
N ASN A 45 -6.02 2.56 13.86
CA ASN A 45 -6.88 3.41 13.02
C ASN A 45 -6.20 4.77 12.71
N ASN A 46 -5.64 5.43 13.73
CA ASN A 46 -4.95 6.71 13.54
C ASN A 46 -3.72 6.58 12.63
N SER A 47 -2.99 5.46 12.72
CA SER A 47 -1.88 5.21 11.80
C SER A 47 -2.37 5.03 10.35
N ALA A 48 -3.50 4.37 10.14
CA ALA A 48 -4.08 4.18 8.80
C ALA A 48 -4.47 5.51 8.16
N GLU A 49 -5.12 6.39 8.92
CA GLU A 49 -5.50 7.75 8.51
C GLU A 49 -4.27 8.57 8.05
N TYR A 50 -3.21 8.58 8.87
CA TYR A 50 -1.96 9.24 8.53
C TYR A 50 -1.29 8.65 7.28
N ASN A 51 -1.32 7.33 7.11
CA ASN A 51 -0.80 6.69 5.90
C ASN A 51 -1.63 7.03 4.66
N GLY A 52 -2.96 7.14 4.79
CA GLY A 52 -3.82 7.64 3.73
C GLY A 52 -3.44 9.05 3.26
N LEU A 53 -3.13 9.95 4.20
CA LEU A 53 -2.61 11.29 3.88
C LEU A 53 -1.26 11.23 3.17
N LEU A 54 -0.32 10.41 3.65
CA LEU A 54 1.01 10.27 3.03
C LEU A 54 0.92 9.76 1.59
N LEU A 55 0.12 8.72 1.35
CA LEU A 55 -0.12 8.17 0.01
C LEU A 55 -0.70 9.23 -0.92
N CYS A 56 -1.74 9.94 -0.47
CA CYS A 56 -2.33 11.05 -1.22
C CYS A 56 -1.30 12.11 -1.63
N LEU A 57 -0.45 12.56 -0.69
CA LEU A 57 0.56 13.58 -0.97
C LEU A 57 1.62 13.08 -1.96
N GLN A 58 2.00 11.81 -1.91
CA GLN A 58 2.92 11.21 -2.89
C GLN A 58 2.29 11.19 -4.29
N ILE A 59 1.10 10.62 -4.42
CA ILE A 59 0.37 10.52 -5.69
C ILE A 59 0.14 11.92 -6.29
N ALA A 60 -0.26 12.89 -5.46
CA ALA A 60 -0.47 14.27 -5.90
C ALA A 60 0.82 14.91 -6.45
N GLY A 61 1.98 14.60 -5.85
CA GLY A 61 3.27 15.05 -6.35
C GLY A 61 3.64 14.42 -7.70
N GLU A 62 3.39 13.12 -7.86
CA GLU A 62 3.67 12.36 -9.08
C GLU A 62 2.85 12.84 -10.28
N ILE A 63 1.58 13.21 -10.07
CA ILE A 63 0.71 13.76 -11.12
C ILE A 63 0.96 15.25 -11.41
N GLY A 64 1.93 15.89 -10.73
CA GLY A 64 2.28 17.30 -10.94
C GLY A 64 1.25 18.28 -10.36
N ALA A 65 0.54 17.90 -9.30
CA ALA A 65 -0.33 18.83 -8.58
C ALA A 65 0.52 19.91 -7.90
N THR A 66 0.02 21.14 -7.92
CA THR A 66 0.66 22.32 -7.31
C THR A 66 -0.17 22.88 -6.17
N ASP A 67 -1.50 22.68 -6.22
CA ASP A 67 -2.46 23.25 -5.30
C ASP A 67 -3.41 22.14 -4.82
N LEU A 68 -3.47 21.89 -3.52
CA LEU A 68 -4.24 20.80 -2.95
C LEU A 68 -5.39 21.30 -2.09
N LEU A 69 -6.60 20.75 -2.28
CA LEU A 69 -7.69 20.80 -1.31
C LEU A 69 -7.99 19.36 -0.88
N ILE A 70 -7.61 19.01 0.33
CA ILE A 70 -7.71 17.65 0.88
C ILE A 70 -8.85 17.60 1.89
N HIS A 71 -9.75 16.64 1.72
CA HIS A 71 -10.85 16.36 2.63
C HIS A 71 -10.60 15.04 3.35
N SER A 72 -10.81 15.04 4.68
CA SER A 72 -10.76 13.84 5.52
C SER A 72 -11.81 13.95 6.63
N ASP A 73 -12.41 12.83 7.02
CA ASP A 73 -13.27 12.76 8.22
C ASP A 73 -12.49 12.49 9.51
N SER A 74 -11.16 12.34 9.44
CA SER A 74 -10.28 12.22 10.60
C SER A 74 -10.00 13.57 11.27
N GLN A 75 -10.90 14.01 12.15
CA GLN A 75 -10.75 15.30 12.83
C GLN A 75 -9.42 15.43 13.61
N LEU A 76 -8.94 14.34 14.21
CA LEU A 76 -7.67 14.32 14.94
C LEU A 76 -6.50 14.67 14.01
N MET A 77 -6.36 13.94 12.91
CA MET A 77 -5.28 14.12 11.94
C MET A 77 -5.35 15.53 11.33
N VAL A 78 -6.54 15.98 10.91
CA VAL A 78 -6.74 17.31 10.33
C VAL A 78 -6.25 18.40 11.28
N ARG A 79 -6.70 18.37 12.54
CA ARG A 79 -6.29 19.36 13.55
C ARG A 79 -4.81 19.29 13.88
N GLN A 80 -4.20 18.11 13.85
CA GLN A 80 -2.77 17.97 14.09
C GLN A 80 -1.94 18.58 12.95
N ILE A 81 -2.28 18.26 11.69
CA ILE A 81 -1.59 18.80 10.51
C ILE A 81 -1.75 20.31 10.39
N ASN A 82 -2.94 20.84 10.71
CA ASN A 82 -3.19 22.29 10.73
C ASN A 82 -2.53 23.01 11.93
N GLY A 83 -1.82 22.28 12.80
CA GLY A 83 -1.10 22.85 13.94
C GLY A 83 -2.00 23.23 15.13
N GLU A 84 -3.30 22.91 15.07
CA GLU A 84 -4.23 23.15 16.17
C GLU A 84 -3.92 22.22 17.35
N TYR A 85 -3.58 20.96 17.06
CA TYR A 85 -3.31 19.92 18.06
C TYR A 85 -1.87 19.41 18.04
N LYS A 86 -1.32 19.14 19.23
CA LYS A 86 0.00 18.51 19.38
C LYS A 86 -0.08 17.00 19.19
N VAL A 87 0.88 16.43 18.45
CA VAL A 87 1.04 14.97 18.34
C VAL A 87 1.82 14.44 19.54
N LYS A 88 1.13 13.71 20.43
CA LYS A 88 1.74 13.12 21.63
C LYS A 88 2.22 11.69 21.43
N SER A 89 1.50 10.90 20.61
CA SER A 89 1.82 9.50 20.35
C SER A 89 3.20 9.36 19.70
N ALA A 90 4.04 8.47 20.23
CA ALA A 90 5.35 8.17 19.68
C ALA A 90 5.26 7.59 18.26
N ASP A 91 4.24 6.76 18.00
CA ASP A 91 4.05 6.09 16.70
C ASP A 91 3.56 7.05 15.62
N LEU A 92 2.80 8.09 16.00
CA LEU A 92 2.28 9.08 15.05
C LEU A 92 3.28 10.19 14.74
N LYS A 93 4.26 10.45 15.61
CA LYS A 93 5.25 11.53 15.39
C LYS A 93 6.02 11.38 14.08
N PRO A 94 6.56 10.20 13.71
CA PRO A 94 7.23 10.01 12.43
C PRO A 94 6.32 10.28 11.23
N LEU A 95 5.07 9.78 11.28
CA LEU A 95 4.09 9.97 10.21
C LEU A 95 3.72 11.45 10.05
N TYR A 96 3.52 12.14 11.17
CA TYR A 96 3.24 13.57 11.21
C TYR A 96 4.39 14.41 10.63
N THR A 97 5.63 14.17 11.06
CA THR A 97 6.79 14.89 10.53
C THR A 97 6.94 14.68 9.03
N LYS A 98 6.69 13.46 8.55
CA LYS A 98 6.72 13.15 7.12
C LYS A 98 5.58 13.82 6.36
N ALA A 99 4.36 13.83 6.90
CA ALA A 99 3.23 14.49 6.27
C ALA A 99 3.48 16.00 6.11
N LEU A 100 4.03 16.65 7.15
CA LEU A 100 4.44 18.05 7.08
C LEU A 100 5.54 18.30 6.04
N SER A 101 6.54 17.42 5.94
CA SER A 101 7.62 17.60 4.97
C SER A 101 7.13 17.44 3.53
N LEU A 102 6.13 16.59 3.29
CA LEU A 102 5.52 16.40 1.97
C LEU A 102 4.55 17.53 1.62
N VAL A 103 3.67 17.92 2.54
CA VAL A 103 2.64 18.94 2.25
C VAL A 103 3.26 20.30 1.91
N HIS A 104 4.40 20.64 2.53
CA HIS A 104 5.14 21.87 2.25
C HIS A 104 5.87 21.88 0.90
N LYS A 105 5.88 20.78 0.15
CA LYS A 105 6.38 20.76 -1.23
C LYS A 105 5.39 21.36 -2.22
N PHE A 106 4.11 21.43 -1.86
CA PHE A 106 3.06 22.02 -2.69
C PHE A 106 3.02 23.54 -2.51
N LYS A 107 2.67 24.26 -3.58
CA LYS A 107 2.61 25.72 -3.56
C LYS A 107 1.52 26.22 -2.62
N ASN A 108 0.35 25.60 -2.69
CA ASN A 108 -0.78 25.87 -1.80
C ASN A 108 -1.38 24.54 -1.37
N TRP A 109 -1.83 24.45 -0.13
CA TRP A 109 -2.54 23.29 0.38
C TRP A 109 -3.56 23.72 1.43
N GLU A 110 -4.65 22.98 1.50
CA GLU A 110 -5.67 23.10 2.53
C GLU A 110 -6.12 21.70 2.92
N LEU A 111 -6.15 21.40 4.22
CA LEU A 111 -6.67 20.15 4.77
C LEU A 111 -7.89 20.46 5.62
N VAL A 112 -9.05 19.98 5.18
CA VAL A 112 -10.35 20.32 5.75
C VAL A 112 -11.02 19.07 6.29
N HIS A 113 -11.57 19.19 7.50
CA HIS A 113 -12.40 18.15 8.07
C HIS A 113 -13.78 18.16 7.42
N VAL A 114 -14.22 17.00 6.92
CA VAL A 114 -15.57 16.79 6.38
C VAL A 114 -16.31 15.72 7.17
N ARG A 115 -17.64 15.70 7.10
CA ARG A 115 -18.41 14.61 7.72
C ARG A 115 -18.23 13.34 6.89
N ARG A 116 -18.26 12.16 7.52
CA ARG A 116 -18.17 10.85 6.83
C ARG A 116 -19.15 10.69 5.67
N ALA A 117 -20.36 11.24 5.77
CA ALA A 117 -21.35 11.23 4.70
C ALA A 117 -20.89 11.95 3.40
N GLN A 118 -19.90 12.83 3.50
CA GLN A 118 -19.26 13.55 2.38
C GLN A 118 -17.96 12.86 1.92
N ASN A 119 -17.48 11.84 2.63
CA ASN A 119 -16.24 11.12 2.35
C ASN A 119 -16.46 9.66 1.90
N LYS A 120 -17.69 9.30 1.52
CA LYS A 120 -18.12 7.91 1.28
C LYS A 120 -17.24 7.14 0.30
N ARG A 121 -16.79 7.80 -0.78
CA ARG A 121 -16.01 7.12 -1.82
C ARG A 121 -14.64 6.67 -1.33
N ALA A 122 -13.98 7.51 -0.52
CA ALA A 122 -12.70 7.13 0.08
C ALA A 122 -12.89 6.01 1.13
N ASP A 123 -13.95 6.09 1.95
CA ASP A 123 -14.32 5.03 2.90
C ASP A 123 -14.58 3.70 2.20
N GLU A 124 -15.35 3.70 1.11
CA GLU A 124 -15.59 2.51 0.28
C GLU A 124 -14.28 1.90 -0.23
N LEU A 125 -13.37 2.71 -0.77
CA LEU A 125 -12.08 2.24 -1.28
C LEU A 125 -11.19 1.67 -0.18
N ALA A 126 -11.15 2.29 1.00
CA ALA A 126 -10.42 1.79 2.15
C ALA A 126 -10.96 0.42 2.61
N ASN A 127 -12.29 0.27 2.68
CA ASN A 127 -12.93 -1.01 3.02
C ASN A 127 -12.66 -2.07 1.97
N MET A 128 -12.76 -1.74 0.68
CA MET A 128 -12.43 -2.68 -0.41
C MET A 128 -11.01 -3.21 -0.28
N ALA A 129 -10.03 -2.35 0.01
CA ALA A 129 -8.64 -2.75 0.19
C ALA A 129 -8.43 -3.61 1.45
N MET A 130 -9.13 -3.30 2.55
CA MET A 130 -9.10 -4.11 3.77
C MET A 130 -9.71 -5.50 3.56
N ASP A 131 -10.85 -5.57 2.88
CA ASP A 131 -11.58 -6.81 2.66
C ASP A 131 -10.83 -7.70 1.63
N ALA A 132 -10.19 -7.09 0.63
CA ALA A 132 -9.35 -7.79 -0.34
C ALA A 132 -7.94 -8.13 0.19
N GLN A 133 -7.50 -7.48 1.27
CA GLN A 133 -6.11 -7.49 1.76
C GLN A 133 -5.07 -7.21 0.66
N ASN A 134 -5.45 -6.34 -0.28
CA ASN A 134 -4.64 -5.97 -1.44
C ASN A 134 -5.08 -4.60 -1.96
N ASP A 135 -4.24 -3.96 -2.77
CA ASP A 135 -4.58 -2.72 -3.44
C ASP A 135 -5.73 -2.93 -4.44
N VAL A 136 -6.63 -1.94 -4.50
CA VAL A 136 -7.79 -1.92 -5.39
C VAL A 136 -7.72 -0.67 -6.24
N HIS A 137 -7.51 -0.82 -7.55
CA HIS A 137 -7.48 0.31 -8.48
C HIS A 137 -8.78 0.38 -9.28
N VAL A 138 -9.33 1.58 -9.41
CA VAL A 138 -10.53 1.80 -10.23
C VAL A 138 -10.10 2.32 -11.60
N THR A 139 -10.07 1.43 -12.60
CA THR A 139 -9.93 1.81 -14.01
C THR A 139 -11.31 1.88 -14.66
N GLY A 140 -11.56 2.91 -15.47
CA GLY A 140 -12.88 3.18 -16.07
C GLY A 140 -13.56 1.94 -16.68
N GLN A 141 -14.77 1.66 -16.16
CA GLN A 141 -15.75 0.64 -16.58
C GLN A 141 -15.40 -0.85 -16.35
N ASN A 142 -15.52 -1.32 -15.10
CA ASN A 142 -16.37 -2.44 -14.67
C ASN A 142 -15.96 -2.91 -13.27
N VAL A 143 -16.86 -2.75 -12.30
CA VAL A 143 -16.78 -3.45 -11.00
C VAL A 143 -17.08 -4.91 -11.24
N SER A 144 -16.02 -5.73 -11.36
CA SER A 144 -16.13 -7.17 -11.27
C SER A 144 -15.72 -7.59 -9.86
N ALA A 145 -16.69 -7.59 -8.94
CA ALA A 145 -16.59 -8.46 -7.78
C ALA A 145 -16.64 -9.89 -8.34
N GLY A 146 -15.51 -10.60 -8.29
CA GLY A 146 -15.42 -12.01 -8.65
C GLY A 146 -16.26 -12.82 -7.68
N GLY A 147 -17.54 -12.98 -7.99
CA GLY A 147 -18.42 -13.91 -7.32
C GLY A 147 -18.16 -15.33 -7.82
N THR A 148 -17.96 -16.25 -6.87
CA THR A 148 -18.40 -17.63 -7.01
C THR A 148 -19.09 -18.03 -5.71
N GLY A 149 -20.41 -17.96 -5.70
CA GLY A 149 -21.23 -18.76 -4.79
C GLY A 149 -21.70 -20.01 -5.52
N SER A 150 -21.64 -21.19 -4.88
CA SER A 150 -22.83 -21.91 -4.42
C SER A 150 -22.53 -23.35 -3.94
N SER A 151 -23.27 -23.73 -2.89
CA SER A 151 -23.65 -25.10 -2.43
C SER A 151 -22.56 -25.93 -1.74
N GLY A 152 -22.76 -26.62 -0.61
CA GLY A 152 -23.95 -27.04 0.14
C GLY A 152 -23.75 -28.51 0.56
N GLY A 153 -23.96 -28.89 1.84
CA GLY A 153 -24.14 -30.30 2.25
C GLY A 153 -23.39 -30.77 3.51
N ALA A 154 -24.13 -31.35 4.44
CA ALA A 154 -23.76 -31.81 5.78
C ALA A 154 -23.17 -33.24 5.84
N GLY A 155 -22.53 -33.61 6.98
CA GLY A 155 -22.50 -34.99 7.47
C GLY A 155 -21.20 -35.52 8.11
N GLY A 156 -21.14 -35.50 9.46
CA GLY A 156 -20.75 -36.59 10.37
C GLY A 156 -19.45 -37.42 10.21
N GLY A 157 -18.62 -37.40 11.28
CA GLY A 157 -18.21 -38.64 11.96
C GLY A 157 -16.75 -39.12 11.82
N GLY A 158 -15.95 -38.90 12.88
CA GLY A 158 -15.11 -39.92 13.52
C GLY A 158 -13.70 -40.23 12.98
N GLY A 159 -12.69 -40.03 13.84
CA GLY A 159 -11.62 -41.04 14.01
C GLY A 159 -10.16 -40.65 13.68
N LEU A 160 -9.38 -40.44 14.76
CA LEU A 160 -7.98 -40.86 15.03
C LEU A 160 -6.78 -40.38 14.16
N PHE A 161 -5.80 -39.79 14.89
CA PHE A 161 -4.32 -39.95 14.84
C PHE A 161 -3.70 -40.62 13.59
N GLU A 162 -2.60 -40.17 12.96
CA GLU A 162 -1.27 -39.87 13.52
C GLU A 162 -0.36 -39.17 12.47
N GLN A 163 0.81 -38.72 12.92
CA GLN A 163 1.91 -37.92 12.34
C GLN A 163 2.32 -38.10 10.86
N SER A 164 2.82 -37.03 10.22
CA SER A 164 4.20 -36.96 9.67
C SER A 164 4.48 -35.65 8.91
N ASP A 165 5.76 -35.26 8.94
CA ASP A 165 6.40 -34.13 8.32
C ASP A 165 6.15 -34.00 6.80
N ARG A 166 6.06 -32.75 6.30
CA ARG A 166 6.89 -32.24 5.18
C ARG A 166 6.52 -30.82 4.76
N ALA A 167 7.57 -30.03 4.61
CA ALA A 167 7.59 -28.78 3.87
C ALA A 167 7.33 -29.01 2.36
N GLY A 168 6.65 -28.06 1.72
CA GLY A 168 6.40 -27.99 0.28
C GLY A 168 4.98 -27.47 0.04
N GLY A 169 4.69 -26.57 -0.89
CA GLY A 169 5.47 -25.92 -1.93
C GLY A 169 4.54 -24.86 -2.54
N ALA A 170 5.13 -23.78 -3.03
CA ALA A 170 4.43 -22.75 -3.78
C ALA A 170 3.97 -23.31 -5.13
N GLU A 171 2.75 -23.00 -5.56
CA GLU A 171 2.40 -23.05 -6.98
C GLU A 171 2.42 -21.63 -7.56
N ALA A 172 3.30 -21.46 -8.54
CA ALA A 172 3.58 -20.24 -9.26
C ALA A 172 2.66 -20.13 -10.48
N GLY A 173 1.96 -19.01 -10.61
CA GLY A 173 1.27 -18.63 -11.86
C GLY A 173 2.24 -17.99 -12.85
N ASP A 174 2.32 -18.59 -14.03
CA ASP A 174 2.89 -18.16 -15.32
C ASP A 174 3.96 -17.06 -15.32
N GLY A 175 5.22 -17.50 -15.30
CA GLY A 175 6.41 -16.67 -15.47
C GLY A 175 6.62 -16.24 -16.92
N LYS A 176 6.80 -14.93 -17.12
CA LYS A 176 7.47 -14.39 -18.33
C LYS A 176 8.96 -14.77 -18.28
N SER A 177 9.49 -15.31 -19.38
CA SER A 177 10.92 -15.62 -19.51
C SER A 177 11.78 -14.36 -19.52
N LEU A 178 12.94 -14.42 -18.87
CA LEU A 178 13.87 -13.29 -18.73
C LEU A 178 15.25 -13.68 -19.25
N GLY A 179 15.87 -12.80 -20.03
CA GLY A 179 17.14 -13.08 -20.71
C GLY A 179 18.38 -12.95 -19.82
N ALA A 180 19.21 -14.00 -19.85
CA ALA A 180 20.67 -14.12 -19.81
C ALA A 180 21.59 -13.31 -18.86
N ASN A 181 21.16 -12.31 -18.10
CA ASN A 181 22.03 -11.61 -17.14
C ASN A 181 21.43 -11.65 -15.72
N GLY A 182 21.95 -12.54 -14.87
CA GLY A 182 21.40 -12.78 -13.54
C GLY A 182 21.67 -11.63 -12.56
N PHE A 183 20.63 -11.18 -11.85
CA PHE A 183 20.72 -10.17 -10.79
C PHE A 183 20.51 -10.81 -9.41
N GLY A 184 21.20 -10.31 -8.38
CA GLY A 184 21.00 -10.70 -6.99
C GLY A 184 20.22 -9.63 -6.22
N VAL A 185 19.22 -10.03 -5.43
CA VAL A 185 18.50 -9.12 -4.52
C VAL A 185 18.67 -9.57 -3.08
N ARG A 186 19.13 -8.67 -2.21
CA ARG A 186 19.28 -8.90 -0.77
C ARG A 186 18.37 -7.98 0.03
N PHE A 187 17.65 -8.52 1.01
CA PHE A 187 16.75 -7.74 1.87
C PHE A 187 17.49 -7.26 3.12
N THR A 188 17.50 -5.95 3.39
CA THR A 188 18.37 -5.34 4.42
C THR A 188 17.64 -4.89 5.69
N THR A 189 16.32 -4.63 5.64
CA THR A 189 15.61 -4.02 6.78
C THR A 189 14.73 -4.98 7.58
N ASN A 190 13.71 -5.63 6.99
CA ASN A 190 12.70 -6.43 7.72
C ASN A 190 12.19 -7.67 6.96
N ASP A 191 11.64 -8.65 7.71
CA ASP A 191 10.96 -9.84 7.18
C ASP A 191 9.58 -9.50 6.59
N CYS A 192 9.26 -10.01 5.40
CA CYS A 192 7.93 -9.93 4.79
C CYS A 192 7.09 -11.16 5.14
N GLN A 193 5.78 -10.96 5.34
CA GLN A 193 4.82 -12.06 5.53
C GLN A 193 4.78 -13.05 4.34
N ASN A 194 5.26 -12.64 3.16
CA ASN A 194 5.37 -13.47 1.96
C ASN A 194 6.74 -14.18 1.81
N GLY A 195 7.54 -14.26 2.89
CA GLY A 195 8.74 -15.12 2.96
C GLY A 195 10.09 -14.45 2.67
N CYS A 196 10.11 -13.15 2.35
CA CYS A 196 11.35 -12.39 2.19
C CYS A 196 11.98 -12.09 3.55
N LYS A 197 12.97 -12.88 3.97
CA LYS A 197 13.66 -12.70 5.25
C LYS A 197 14.87 -11.77 5.14
N LYS A 198 15.11 -10.97 6.18
CA LYS A 198 16.29 -10.12 6.31
C LYS A 198 17.57 -10.93 6.17
N GLY A 199 18.51 -10.43 5.36
CA GLY A 199 19.80 -11.07 5.09
C GLY A 199 19.75 -12.21 4.05
N ARG A 200 18.57 -12.62 3.58
CA ARG A 200 18.45 -13.61 2.51
C ARG A 200 18.72 -12.95 1.15
N GLU A 201 19.55 -13.61 0.35
CA GLU A 201 19.86 -13.22 -1.02
C GLU A 201 19.14 -14.16 -1.99
N PHE A 202 18.47 -13.58 -2.98
CA PHE A 202 17.82 -14.31 -4.06
C PHE A 202 18.52 -14.00 -5.37
N VAL A 203 18.89 -15.04 -6.11
CA VAL A 203 19.51 -14.92 -7.43
C VAL A 203 18.43 -15.19 -8.47
N PHE A 204 18.17 -14.20 -9.32
CA PHE A 204 17.20 -14.29 -10.40
C PHE A 204 17.88 -14.81 -11.67
N GLY A 205 17.40 -15.94 -12.18
CA GLY A 205 17.72 -16.47 -13.51
C GLY A 205 16.48 -16.39 -14.41
N ASP A 206 16.24 -17.42 -15.22
CA ASP A 206 15.08 -17.46 -16.13
C ASP A 206 13.71 -17.55 -15.42
N LYS A 207 13.70 -17.85 -14.12
CA LYS A 207 12.51 -17.98 -13.27
C LYS A 207 12.69 -17.24 -11.96
N THR A 208 11.56 -16.78 -11.40
CA THR A 208 11.47 -16.23 -10.06
C THR A 208 11.74 -17.30 -8.99
N PRO A 209 12.68 -17.10 -8.07
CA PRO A 209 12.94 -18.05 -6.98
C PRO A 209 11.74 -18.16 -6.02
N GLY A 210 11.42 -19.38 -5.59
CA GLY A 210 10.37 -19.62 -4.59
C GLY A 210 10.67 -18.94 -3.25
N GLY A 211 9.65 -18.29 -2.67
CA GLY A 211 9.76 -17.56 -1.40
C GLY A 211 10.22 -16.10 -1.52
N CYS A 212 10.34 -15.58 -2.74
CA CYS A 212 10.50 -14.15 -3.01
C CYS A 212 9.13 -13.53 -3.33
N CYS A 213 8.80 -12.38 -2.74
CA CYS A 213 7.53 -11.71 -2.99
C CYS A 213 7.49 -11.12 -4.41
N VAL A 214 6.29 -11.04 -4.99
CA VAL A 214 6.06 -10.47 -6.32
C VAL A 214 6.60 -9.04 -6.44
N HIS A 215 6.64 -8.29 -5.33
CA HIS A 215 7.18 -6.94 -5.28
C HIS A 215 8.69 -6.92 -5.54
N ALA A 216 9.47 -7.69 -4.79
CA ALA A 216 10.93 -7.72 -4.95
C ALA A 216 11.37 -8.34 -6.28
N ALA A 217 10.59 -9.30 -6.79
CA ALA A 217 10.76 -9.80 -8.15
C ALA A 217 10.57 -8.69 -9.19
N ALA A 218 9.50 -7.88 -9.08
CA ALA A 218 9.26 -6.79 -10.03
C ALA A 218 10.42 -5.76 -10.09
N THR A 219 11.15 -5.55 -8.99
CA THR A 219 12.34 -4.69 -8.94
C THR A 219 13.53 -5.26 -9.68
N ALA A 220 13.88 -6.53 -9.43
CA ALA A 220 14.98 -7.21 -10.12
C ALA A 220 14.77 -7.20 -11.64
N LEU A 221 13.51 -7.25 -12.06
CA LEU A 221 13.11 -7.31 -13.45
C LEU A 221 12.89 -5.95 -14.10
N SER A 222 13.11 -4.84 -13.37
CA SER A 222 12.83 -3.47 -13.82
C SER A 222 11.41 -3.31 -14.38
N ALA A 223 10.48 -4.17 -13.95
CA ALA A 223 9.18 -4.33 -14.58
C ALA A 223 8.17 -3.28 -14.13
N ASN A 224 8.45 -2.56 -13.03
CA ASN A 224 7.59 -1.47 -12.58
C ASN A 224 8.31 -0.44 -11.68
N PRO A 225 8.88 0.63 -12.26
CA PRO A 225 9.56 1.69 -11.48
C PRO A 225 8.62 2.47 -10.56
N MET A 226 7.29 2.40 -10.75
CA MET A 226 6.30 3.10 -9.91
C MET A 226 6.14 2.51 -8.49
N LYS A 227 6.79 1.39 -8.17
CA LYS A 227 6.65 0.73 -6.86
C LYS A 227 7.83 0.96 -5.91
N TRP A 228 8.80 1.80 -6.29
CA TRP A 228 10.09 1.85 -5.58
C TRP A 228 10.67 3.27 -5.50
N GLU A 229 11.11 3.65 -4.30
CA GLU A 229 11.89 4.88 -4.07
C GLU A 229 13.39 4.55 -3.95
N ALA A 230 14.27 5.46 -4.38
CA ALA A 230 15.71 5.32 -4.15
C ALA A 230 16.02 5.43 -2.65
N GLY A 231 16.77 4.45 -2.13
CA GLY A 231 17.20 4.41 -0.73
C GLY A 231 18.35 5.37 -0.43
N HIS A 232 18.83 5.33 0.82
CA HIS A 232 19.86 6.25 1.31
C HIS A 232 21.26 6.00 0.72
N SER A 233 21.55 4.76 0.31
CA SER A 233 22.71 4.44 -0.52
C SER A 233 22.23 4.21 -1.96
N GLY A 234 23.01 4.65 -2.96
CA GLY A 234 22.56 4.70 -4.36
C GLY A 234 22.16 3.35 -4.99
N ASP A 235 22.39 2.23 -4.30
CA ASP A 235 22.07 0.87 -4.72
C ASP A 235 20.89 0.25 -3.95
N ASP A 236 20.35 0.98 -2.96
CA ASP A 236 19.19 0.57 -2.17
C ASP A 236 17.89 1.01 -2.86
N MET A 237 16.89 0.14 -2.88
CA MET A 237 15.54 0.45 -3.33
C MET A 237 14.53 0.14 -2.21
N ILE A 238 13.58 1.04 -1.97
CA ILE A 238 12.55 0.88 -0.94
C ILE A 238 11.21 0.61 -1.61
N CYS A 239 10.56 -0.50 -1.23
CA CYS A 239 9.22 -0.82 -1.73
C CYS A 239 8.22 0.20 -1.19
N ASN A 240 7.46 0.89 -2.02
CA ASN A 240 6.45 1.84 -1.55
C ASN A 240 5.19 1.18 -0.99
N GLN A 241 5.04 -0.13 -1.15
CA GLN A 241 3.90 -0.92 -0.66
C GLN A 241 4.19 -1.58 0.70
N CYS A 242 5.37 -2.18 0.86
CA CYS A 242 5.75 -2.88 2.10
C CYS A 242 6.92 -2.25 2.85
N TRP A 243 7.43 -1.09 2.38
CA TRP A 243 8.53 -0.33 2.98
C TRP A 243 9.82 -1.13 3.22
N GLN A 244 10.01 -2.23 2.47
CA GLN A 244 11.22 -3.04 2.52
C GLN A 244 12.34 -2.38 1.73
N THR A 245 13.53 -2.33 2.31
CA THR A 245 14.75 -1.94 1.61
C THR A 245 15.40 -3.19 1.05
N ILE A 246 15.67 -3.15 -0.25
CA ILE A 246 16.40 -4.18 -0.96
C ILE A 246 17.65 -3.58 -1.58
N GLU A 247 18.73 -4.34 -1.57
CA GLU A 247 19.96 -4.04 -2.27
C GLU A 247 19.97 -4.88 -3.56
N VAL A 248 20.07 -4.23 -4.71
CA VAL A 248 20.13 -4.91 -6.01
C VAL A 248 21.58 -4.94 -6.48
N ARG A 249 22.16 -6.14 -6.57
CA ARG A 249 23.53 -6.33 -7.05
C ARG A 249 23.51 -6.92 -8.46
N LYS A 250 24.15 -6.23 -9.41
CA LYS A 250 24.50 -6.83 -10.71
C LYS A 250 25.62 -7.85 -10.47
N LYS A 251 25.46 -9.08 -10.95
CA LYS A 251 26.54 -10.06 -11.01
C LYS A 251 27.16 -10.06 -12.41
#